data_AF-A0A2V6YIJ8-F1
#
_entry.id   AF-A0A2V6YIJ8-F1
#
_cell.length_a   1.000
_cell.length_b   1.000
_cell.length_c   1.000
_cell.angle_alpha   90.00
_cell.angle_beta   90.00
_cell.angle_gamma   90.00
#
_symmetry.space_group_name_H-M   'P 1'
#
loop_
_entity.id
_entity.type
_entity.pdbx_description
1 polymer ?
#
loop_
_entity_poly.entity_id
_entity_poly.type
_entity_poly.pdbx_seq_one_letter_code
_entity_poly.pdbx_strand_id
1 'polypeptide(L)'
;MLENGEHISAETSRRLACDASRVVMQHARDGRVVEVAARTRTIPPALRRALQHRDHGCRFPGCLVRFGQGHHIRHWAQGGPTTLSNLSMLCRRHHRAVHEEGYQVDREPDGELRFRRPDGDLVPEVPRSPGVPANPVAVLRASNQAAGLVLHAGTSMPRWQGERLNVGYAIDVLHPLASG
;
A
#
# COMPACT_ATOMS: atom_id res chain seq x y z
N MET A 1 12.09 -14.89 -19.16
CA MET A 1 12.93 -16.04 -18.77
C MET A 1 14.03 -15.48 -17.90
N LEU A 2 14.15 -16.00 -16.69
CA LEU A 2 15.27 -15.70 -15.79
C LEU A 2 16.48 -16.54 -16.20
N GLU A 3 17.65 -16.26 -15.62
CA GLU A 3 18.93 -16.91 -16.01
C GLU A 3 18.92 -18.44 -15.85
N ASN A 4 18.05 -18.98 -15.01
CA ASN A 4 17.84 -20.42 -14.78
C ASN A 4 16.80 -21.07 -15.72
N GLY A 5 16.30 -20.36 -16.74
CA GLY A 5 15.27 -20.86 -17.66
C GLY A 5 13.83 -20.73 -17.13
N GLU A 6 13.64 -20.19 -15.94
CA GLU A 6 12.32 -20.08 -15.31
C GLU A 6 11.51 -18.92 -15.90
N HIS A 7 10.22 -19.14 -16.10
CA HIS A 7 9.32 -18.15 -16.71
C HIS A 7 8.58 -17.36 -15.64
N ILE A 8 8.62 -16.03 -15.74
CA ILE A 8 7.81 -15.13 -14.92
C ILE A 8 6.62 -14.63 -15.75
N SER A 9 5.53 -14.28 -15.07
CA SER A 9 4.37 -13.66 -15.73
C SER A 9 4.75 -12.33 -16.39
N ALA A 10 3.97 -11.93 -17.40
CA ALA A 10 4.15 -10.66 -18.08
C ALA A 10 4.00 -9.48 -17.11
N GLU A 11 3.08 -9.60 -16.16
CA GLU A 11 2.79 -8.63 -15.09
C GLU A 11 4.00 -8.43 -14.18
N THR A 12 4.58 -9.52 -13.68
CA THR A 12 5.79 -9.47 -12.86
C THR A 12 6.98 -8.91 -13.64
N SER A 13 7.11 -9.30 -14.92
CA SER A 13 8.14 -8.73 -15.80
C SER A 13 7.95 -7.22 -15.99
N ARG A 14 6.72 -6.74 -16.21
CA ARG A 14 6.40 -5.30 -16.31
C ARG A 14 6.76 -4.55 -15.03
N ARG A 15 6.39 -5.08 -13.87
CA ARG A 15 6.74 -4.47 -12.57
C ARG A 15 8.24 -4.36 -12.36
N LEU A 16 8.99 -5.44 -12.62
CA LEU A 16 10.45 -5.44 -12.51
C LEU A 16 11.09 -4.45 -13.49
N ALA A 17 10.49 -4.28 -14.66
CA ALA A 17 10.95 -3.36 -15.70
C ALA A 17 10.46 -1.91 -15.56
N CYS A 18 9.69 -1.58 -14.53
CA CYS A 18 9.07 -0.26 -14.38
C CYS A 18 10.12 0.84 -14.11
N ASP A 19 11.21 0.52 -13.41
CA ASP A 19 12.36 1.41 -13.20
C ASP A 19 13.69 0.66 -13.43
N ALA A 20 13.75 -0.15 -14.49
CA ALA A 20 14.93 -0.95 -14.81
C ALA A 20 15.23 -0.94 -16.31
N SER A 21 16.48 -1.26 -16.64
CA SER A 21 16.89 -1.56 -18.01
C SER A 21 16.32 -2.92 -18.42
N ARG A 22 15.65 -3.00 -19.57
CA ARG A 22 15.14 -4.27 -20.10
C ARG A 22 15.78 -4.59 -21.44
N VAL A 23 16.35 -5.79 -21.54
CA VAL A 23 16.70 -6.42 -22.80
C VAL A 23 15.58 -7.37 -23.19
N VAL A 24 15.03 -7.19 -24.39
CA VAL A 24 14.01 -8.06 -24.95
C VAL A 24 14.67 -8.93 -25.99
N MET A 25 14.56 -10.25 -25.81
CA MET A 25 15.03 -11.23 -26.78
C MET A 25 13.83 -12.03 -27.27
N GLN A 26 13.48 -11.86 -28.54
CA GLN A 26 12.39 -12.60 -29.17
C GLN A 26 12.95 -13.82 -29.89
N HIS A 27 12.33 -14.97 -29.69
CA HIS A 27 12.73 -16.24 -30.31
C HIS A 27 11.65 -16.70 -31.30
N ALA A 28 12.05 -17.25 -32.43
CA ALA A 28 11.19 -17.97 -33.35
C ALA A 28 10.76 -19.32 -32.74
N ARG A 29 9.75 -19.95 -33.33
CA ARG A 29 9.23 -21.26 -32.86
C ARG A 29 10.27 -22.38 -32.86
N ASP A 30 11.34 -22.23 -33.65
CA ASP A 30 12.48 -23.14 -33.73
C ASP A 30 13.61 -22.80 -32.74
N GLY A 31 13.40 -21.81 -31.86
CA GLY A 31 14.38 -21.38 -30.87
C GLY A 31 15.44 -20.41 -31.39
N ARG A 32 15.41 -20.01 -32.67
CA ARG A 32 16.34 -18.98 -33.18
C ARG A 32 15.98 -17.61 -32.62
N VAL A 33 16.97 -16.86 -32.14
CA VAL A 33 16.78 -15.45 -31.75
C VAL A 33 16.49 -14.63 -33.00
N VAL A 34 15.33 -13.98 -33.01
CA VAL A 34 14.83 -13.15 -34.14
C VAL A 34 15.19 -11.69 -33.91
N GLU A 35 15.15 -11.22 -32.67
CA GLU A 35 15.42 -9.82 -32.34
C GLU A 35 15.96 -9.69 -30.91
N VAL A 36 17.01 -8.88 -30.73
CA VAL A 36 17.52 -8.44 -29.43
C VAL A 36 17.44 -6.92 -29.37
N ALA A 37 16.54 -6.39 -28.55
CA ALA A 37 16.38 -4.95 -28.35
C ALA A 37 16.63 -4.60 -26.88
N ALA A 38 17.68 -3.82 -26.61
CA ALA A 38 17.95 -3.25 -25.29
C ALA A 38 17.33 -1.86 -25.18
N ARG A 39 16.46 -1.65 -24.18
CA ARG A 39 15.94 -0.33 -23.81
C ARG A 39 16.23 -0.07 -22.34
N THR A 40 17.19 0.80 -22.08
CA THR A 40 17.51 1.32 -20.74
C THR A 40 16.76 2.62 -20.52
N ARG A 41 15.84 2.65 -19.56
CA ARG A 41 15.08 3.86 -19.21
C ARG A 41 14.83 3.97 -17.71
N THR A 42 15.87 3.68 -16.94
CA THR A 42 15.97 3.99 -15.51
C THR A 42 15.62 5.45 -15.26
N ILE A 43 14.79 5.72 -14.25
CA ILE A 43 14.45 7.07 -13.83
C ILE A 43 15.75 7.77 -13.43
N PRO A 44 16.15 8.87 -14.13
CA PRO A 44 17.41 9.53 -13.83
C PRO A 44 17.48 9.99 -12.36
N PRO A 45 18.64 9.97 -11.70
CA PRO A 45 18.75 10.32 -10.29
C PRO A 45 18.14 11.69 -9.92
N ALA A 46 18.29 12.69 -10.80
CA ALA A 46 17.66 14.00 -10.61
C ALA A 46 16.13 13.93 -10.61
N LEU A 47 15.55 13.19 -11.57
CA LEU A 47 14.12 12.97 -11.65
C LEU A 47 13.60 12.13 -10.47
N ARG A 48 14.38 11.14 -10.02
CA ARG A 48 14.06 10.33 -8.83
C ARG A 48 14.03 11.19 -7.57
N ARG A 49 14.97 12.13 -7.39
CA ARG A 49 14.95 13.10 -6.29
C ARG A 49 13.74 14.03 -6.35
N ALA A 50 13.43 14.57 -7.53
CA ALA A 50 12.23 15.41 -7.71
C ALA A 50 10.95 14.64 -7.39
N LEU A 51 10.87 13.37 -7.80
CA LEU A 51 9.73 12.49 -7.53
C LEU A 51 9.58 12.22 -6.03
N GLN A 52 10.68 11.93 -5.32
CA GLN A 52 10.67 11.75 -3.86
C GLN A 52 10.25 13.03 -3.13
N HIS A 53 10.72 14.18 -3.58
CA HIS A 53 10.36 15.47 -3.01
C HIS A 53 8.87 15.79 -3.20
N ARG A 54 8.31 15.51 -4.38
CA ARG A 54 6.88 15.76 -4.65
C ARG A 54 5.98 14.78 -3.90
N ASP A 55 6.33 13.49 -3.89
CA ASP A 55 5.40 12.45 -3.45
C ASP A 55 5.49 12.12 -1.96
N HIS A 56 6.63 12.41 -1.31
CA HIS A 56 6.92 12.16 0.11
C HIS A 56 6.72 10.70 0.59
N GLY A 57 6.53 9.75 -0.32
CA GLY A 57 6.24 8.36 -0.01
C GLY A 57 5.31 7.74 -1.05
N CYS A 58 4.77 6.57 -0.74
CA CYS A 58 3.79 5.91 -1.59
C CYS A 58 2.52 6.76 -1.72
N ARG A 59 2.11 7.05 -2.96
CA ARG A 59 0.91 7.86 -3.27
C ARG A 59 -0.42 7.09 -3.22
N PHE A 60 -0.39 5.79 -2.97
CA PHE A 60 -1.63 5.02 -2.84
C PHE A 60 -2.42 5.50 -1.61
N PRO A 61 -3.75 5.71 -1.69
CA PRO A 61 -4.55 6.27 -0.60
C PRO A 61 -4.34 5.54 0.73
N GLY A 62 -4.05 6.31 1.79
CA GLY A 62 -3.83 5.79 3.14
C GLY A 62 -2.49 5.08 3.37
N CYS A 63 -1.61 5.00 2.38
CA CYS A 63 -0.29 4.41 2.58
C CYS A 63 0.67 5.39 3.26
N LEU A 64 1.26 4.98 4.39
CA LEU A 64 2.23 5.79 5.14
C LEU A 64 3.70 5.42 4.86
N VAL A 65 3.94 4.50 3.92
CA VAL A 65 5.30 4.03 3.61
C VAL A 65 6.06 5.11 2.84
N ARG A 66 7.18 5.57 3.41
CA ARG A 66 8.01 6.65 2.83
C ARG A 66 8.97 6.19 1.72
N PHE A 67 9.20 4.89 1.61
CA PHE A 67 10.11 4.31 0.63
C PHE A 67 9.35 3.67 -0.54
N GLY A 68 9.85 3.90 -1.75
CA GLY A 68 9.19 3.40 -2.95
C GLY A 68 10.06 3.40 -4.19
N GLN A 69 9.45 2.92 -5.27
CA GLN A 69 9.95 2.90 -6.62
C GLN A 69 9.11 3.87 -7.46
N GLY A 70 9.73 4.45 -8.49
CA GLY A 70 8.95 5.20 -9.46
C GLY A 70 8.13 4.25 -10.32
N HIS A 71 6.89 4.63 -10.55
CA HIS A 71 5.91 3.91 -11.34
C HIS A 71 5.47 4.80 -12.51
N HIS A 72 5.55 4.30 -13.74
CA HIS A 72 4.98 4.98 -14.90
C HIS A 72 3.47 4.76 -14.95
N ILE A 73 2.70 5.83 -14.83
CA ILE A 73 1.22 5.84 -14.89
C ILE A 73 0.76 5.30 -16.24
N ARG A 74 1.17 5.94 -17.33
CA ARG A 74 1.21 5.30 -18.64
C ARG A 74 2.53 4.54 -18.73
N HIS A 75 2.44 3.21 -18.73
CA HIS A 75 3.64 2.37 -18.76
C HIS A 75 4.51 2.69 -19.99
N TRP A 76 5.83 2.71 -19.82
CA TRP A 76 6.77 3.07 -20.89
C TRP A 76 6.68 2.13 -22.11
N ALA A 77 6.36 0.85 -21.89
CA ALA A 77 6.19 -0.12 -22.98
C ALA A 77 4.99 0.21 -23.88
N GLN A 78 4.04 1.02 -23.38
CA GLN A 78 2.90 1.56 -24.12
C GLN A 78 3.17 2.99 -24.64
N GLY A 79 4.44 3.41 -24.67
CA GLY A 79 4.87 4.73 -25.13
C GLY A 79 4.82 5.83 -24.06
N GLY A 80 4.65 5.49 -22.78
CA GLY A 80 4.70 6.48 -21.70
C GLY A 80 6.08 7.12 -21.54
N PRO A 81 6.18 8.46 -21.46
CA PRO A 81 7.45 9.14 -21.29
C PRO A 81 7.98 9.01 -19.85
N THR A 82 9.31 9.06 -19.67
CA THR A 82 9.93 9.15 -18.34
C THR A 82 10.00 10.62 -17.92
N THR A 83 8.88 11.17 -17.48
CA THR A 83 8.74 12.55 -17.01
C THR A 83 8.10 12.57 -15.63
N LEU A 84 8.29 13.66 -14.88
CA LEU A 84 7.74 13.78 -13.53
C LEU A 84 6.20 13.63 -13.55
N SER A 85 5.52 14.20 -14.54
CA SER A 85 4.06 14.10 -14.70
C SER A 85 3.56 12.68 -14.97
N ASN A 86 4.34 11.84 -15.64
CA ASN A 86 3.96 10.45 -15.91
C ASN A 86 4.44 9.46 -14.83
N LEU A 87 5.12 9.94 -13.79
CA LEU A 87 5.62 9.09 -12.71
C LEU A 87 4.82 9.30 -11.41
N SER A 88 4.67 8.24 -10.62
CA SER A 88 4.31 8.32 -9.19
C SER A 88 5.21 7.43 -8.34
N MET A 89 5.31 7.72 -7.05
CA MET A 89 6.02 6.88 -6.09
C MET A 89 5.07 5.83 -5.52
N LEU A 90 5.42 4.55 -5.64
CA LEU A 90 4.67 3.42 -5.05
C LEU A 90 5.60 2.51 -4.23
N CYS A 91 5.13 2.06 -3.06
CA CYS A 91 5.84 1.02 -2.30
C CYS A 91 5.69 -0.35 -2.97
N ARG A 92 6.53 -1.32 -2.62
CA ARG A 92 6.51 -2.66 -3.24
C ARG A 92 5.11 -3.30 -3.27
N ARG A 93 4.33 -3.17 -2.19
CA ARG A 93 2.96 -3.71 -2.10
C ARG A 93 2.04 -3.07 -3.14
N HIS A 94 1.96 -1.74 -3.16
CA HIS A 94 1.07 -1.05 -4.10
C HIS A 94 1.57 -1.07 -5.53
N HIS A 95 2.87 -1.17 -5.73
CA HIS A 95 3.45 -1.38 -7.05
C HIS A 95 3.06 -2.76 -7.60
N ARG A 96 3.01 -3.80 -6.74
CA ARG A 96 2.42 -5.08 -7.09
C ARG A 96 0.93 -4.96 -7.39
N ALA A 97 0.18 -4.27 -6.54
CA ALA A 97 -1.27 -4.13 -6.71
C ALA A 97 -1.65 -3.56 -8.08
N VAL A 98 -0.97 -2.51 -8.54
CA VAL A 98 -1.23 -1.89 -9.86
C VAL A 98 -0.75 -2.72 -11.05
N HIS A 99 0.20 -3.63 -10.85
CA HIS A 99 0.75 -4.45 -11.94
C HIS A 99 0.10 -5.84 -12.05
N GLU A 100 -0.25 -6.44 -10.92
CA GLU A 100 -0.61 -7.87 -10.81
C GLU A 100 -2.01 -8.09 -10.24
N GLU A 101 -2.58 -7.14 -9.50
CA GLU A 101 -3.85 -7.34 -8.78
C GLU A 101 -5.01 -6.56 -9.41
N GLY A 102 -4.80 -5.89 -10.55
CA GLY A 102 -5.85 -5.22 -11.31
C GLY A 102 -6.20 -3.79 -10.85
N TYR A 103 -5.48 -3.24 -9.88
CA TYR A 103 -5.66 -1.83 -9.50
C TYR A 103 -5.19 -0.92 -10.64
N GLN A 104 -5.90 0.18 -10.84
CA GLN A 104 -5.56 1.19 -11.85
C GLN A 104 -5.14 2.48 -11.17
N VAL A 105 -4.29 3.24 -11.85
CA VAL A 105 -3.87 4.58 -11.43
C VAL A 105 -3.92 5.50 -12.62
N ASP A 106 -4.54 6.67 -12.45
CA ASP A 106 -4.52 7.76 -13.41
C ASP A 106 -4.09 9.05 -12.74
N ARG A 107 -3.58 9.98 -13.55
CA ARG A 107 -3.36 11.36 -13.14
C ARG A 107 -4.43 12.25 -13.78
N GLU A 108 -5.15 12.97 -12.94
CA GLU A 108 -6.16 13.94 -13.34
C GLU A 108 -5.51 15.23 -13.87
N PRO A 109 -6.28 16.08 -14.59
CA PRO A 109 -5.77 17.34 -15.13
C PRO A 109 -5.22 18.32 -14.08
N ASP A 110 -5.73 18.26 -12.85
CA ASP A 110 -5.24 19.04 -11.70
C ASP A 110 -3.93 18.50 -11.12
N GLY A 111 -3.46 17.35 -11.63
CA GLY A 111 -2.25 16.68 -11.18
C GLY A 111 -2.46 15.68 -10.06
N GLU A 112 -3.66 15.50 -9.52
CA GLU A 112 -3.91 14.48 -8.48
C GLU A 112 -4.01 13.07 -9.05
N LEU A 113 -3.74 12.09 -8.19
CA LEU A 113 -3.79 10.67 -8.57
C LEU A 113 -5.10 10.04 -8.13
N ARG A 114 -5.79 9.39 -9.07
CA ARG A 114 -6.96 8.55 -8.77
C ARG A 114 -6.58 7.09 -8.90
N PHE A 115 -6.91 6.32 -7.86
CA PHE A 115 -6.76 4.88 -7.86
C PHE A 115 -8.12 4.23 -7.98
N ARG A 116 -8.23 3.22 -8.84
CA ARG A 116 -9.42 2.36 -8.92
C ARG A 116 -9.08 0.93 -8.51
N ARG A 117 -10.03 0.32 -7.84
CA ARG A 117 -10.03 -1.11 -7.50
C ARG A 117 -10.25 -1.94 -8.76
N PRO A 118 -10.01 -3.26 -8.70
CA PRO A 118 -10.19 -4.15 -9.85
C PRO A 118 -11.63 -4.22 -10.37
N ASP A 119 -12.62 -3.94 -9.52
CA ASP A 119 -14.05 -3.83 -9.85
C ASP A 119 -14.40 -2.48 -10.53
N GLY A 120 -13.46 -1.54 -10.61
CA GLY A 120 -13.65 -0.21 -11.19
C GLY A 120 -13.98 0.89 -10.18
N ASP A 121 -14.24 0.55 -8.92
CA ASP A 121 -14.59 1.55 -7.91
C ASP A 121 -13.40 2.41 -7.51
N LEU A 122 -13.64 3.69 -7.26
CA LEU A 122 -12.60 4.60 -6.77
C LEU A 122 -12.15 4.18 -5.36
N VAL A 123 -10.84 4.09 -5.17
CA VAL A 123 -10.27 3.98 -3.82
C VAL A 123 -10.44 5.34 -3.15
N PRO A 124 -11.20 5.43 -2.05
CA PRO A 124 -11.43 6.71 -1.39
C PRO A 124 -10.11 7.29 -0.88
N GLU A 125 -9.98 8.61 -0.96
CA GLU A 125 -8.86 9.27 -0.30
C GLU A 125 -9.00 9.04 1.21
N VAL A 126 -7.99 8.42 1.80
CA VAL A 126 -7.95 8.24 3.25
C VAL A 126 -7.35 9.52 3.83
N PRO A 127 -8.03 10.21 4.76
CA PRO A 127 -7.47 11.36 5.44
C PRO A 127 -6.09 11.01 5.99
N ARG A 128 -5.13 11.93 5.86
CA ARG A 128 -3.81 11.75 6.49
C ARG A 128 -4.03 11.46 7.97
N SER A 129 -3.32 10.47 8.50
CA SER A 129 -3.33 10.23 9.94
C SER A 129 -2.99 11.54 10.65
N PRO A 130 -3.75 11.94 11.69
CA PRO A 130 -3.43 13.13 12.47
C PRO A 130 -1.98 13.06 12.92
N GLY A 131 -1.30 14.21 12.91
CA GLY A 131 0.05 14.30 13.47
C GLY A 131 0.02 13.81 14.92
N VAL A 132 0.95 12.93 15.29
CA VAL A 132 1.11 12.54 16.68
C VAL A 132 1.66 13.75 17.44
N PRO A 133 0.96 14.25 18.49
CA PRO A 133 1.46 15.38 19.28
C PRO A 133 2.83 15.06 19.88
N ALA A 134 3.64 16.08 20.16
CA ALA A 134 4.96 15.89 20.78
C ALA A 134 4.88 15.11 22.12
N ASN A 135 3.78 15.25 22.85
CA ASN A 135 3.47 14.46 24.03
C ASN A 135 2.08 13.80 23.89
N PRO A 136 1.99 12.64 23.21
CA PRO A 136 0.71 12.00 22.92
C PRO A 136 0.03 11.49 24.19
N VAL A 137 0.81 11.08 25.19
CA VAL A 137 0.29 10.59 26.48
C VAL A 137 -0.42 11.70 27.24
N ALA A 138 0.14 12.90 27.30
CA ALA A 138 -0.49 14.03 27.98
C ALA A 138 -1.81 14.43 27.30
N VAL A 139 -1.82 14.48 25.96
CA VAL A 139 -3.03 14.79 25.19
C VAL A 139 -4.13 13.75 25.43
N LEU A 140 -3.78 12.46 25.39
CA LEU A 140 -4.72 11.38 25.68
C LEU A 140 -5.26 11.46 27.11
N ARG A 141 -4.42 11.73 28.11
CA ARG A 141 -4.85 11.88 29.51
C ARG A 141 -5.80 13.07 29.68
N ALA A 142 -5.49 14.22 29.10
CA ALA A 142 -6.36 15.39 29.15
C ALA A 142 -7.72 15.12 28.48
N SER A 143 -7.72 14.41 27.34
CA SER A 143 -8.96 14.01 26.65
C SER A 143 -9.80 13.06 27.52
N ASN A 144 -9.18 12.10 28.20
CA ASN A 144 -9.89 11.18 29.10
C ASN A 144 -10.49 11.94 30.29
N GLN A 145 -9.72 12.86 30.90
CA GLN A 145 -10.20 13.71 31.99
C GLN A 145 -11.39 14.58 31.56
N ALA A 146 -11.31 15.21 30.39
CA ALA A 146 -12.39 16.01 29.83
C ALA A 146 -13.67 15.17 29.55
N ALA A 147 -13.50 13.90 29.19
CA ALA A 147 -14.59 12.94 29.02
C ALA A 147 -15.08 12.31 30.34
N GLY A 148 -14.52 12.70 31.51
CA GLY A 148 -14.85 12.12 32.80
C GLY A 148 -14.34 10.69 33.00
N LEU A 149 -13.45 10.21 32.13
CA LEU A 149 -12.88 8.86 32.19
C LEU A 149 -11.71 8.83 33.19
N VAL A 150 -11.94 8.18 34.33
CA VAL A 150 -10.90 7.94 35.35
C VAL A 150 -10.17 6.63 35.01
N LEU A 151 -9.19 6.71 34.11
CA LEU A 151 -8.33 5.57 33.80
C LEU A 151 -7.20 5.47 34.83
N HIS A 152 -7.09 4.33 35.49
CA HIS A 152 -6.03 3.99 36.44
C HIS A 152 -5.38 2.65 36.06
N ALA A 153 -4.30 2.26 36.76
CA ALA A 153 -3.58 1.02 36.47
C ALA A 153 -4.44 -0.25 36.55
N GLY A 154 -5.61 -0.17 37.19
CA GLY A 154 -6.58 -1.25 37.30
C GLY A 154 -7.70 -1.21 36.28
N THR A 155 -7.77 -0.22 35.39
CA THR A 155 -8.88 -0.11 34.43
C THR A 155 -8.93 -1.30 33.46
N SER A 156 -7.79 -1.88 33.11
CA SER A 156 -7.72 -3.11 32.32
C SER A 156 -7.67 -4.38 33.18
N MET A 157 -7.63 -4.25 34.51
CA MET A 157 -7.62 -5.41 35.40
C MET A 157 -9.06 -5.87 35.62
N PRO A 158 -9.36 -7.17 35.44
CA PRO A 158 -10.66 -7.69 35.82
C PRO A 158 -10.86 -7.45 37.32
N ARG A 159 -12.11 -7.24 37.74
CA ARG A 159 -12.46 -7.14 39.17
C ARG A 159 -12.37 -8.48 39.91
N TRP A 160 -11.98 -9.54 39.21
CA TRP A 160 -11.81 -10.89 39.72
C TRP A 160 -10.59 -10.97 40.63
N GLN A 161 -10.77 -11.38 41.89
CA GLN A 161 -9.72 -11.48 42.91
C GLN A 161 -9.34 -12.95 43.21
N GLY A 162 -9.74 -13.89 42.34
CA GLY A 162 -9.49 -15.33 42.53
C GLY A 162 -10.68 -16.12 43.06
N GLU A 163 -11.85 -15.48 43.24
CA GLU A 163 -13.08 -16.18 43.61
C GLU A 163 -13.49 -17.23 42.57
N ARG A 164 -14.15 -18.32 43.01
CA ARG A 164 -14.65 -19.33 42.07
C ARG A 164 -15.69 -18.69 41.15
N LEU A 165 -15.61 -19.00 39.85
CA LEU A 165 -16.61 -18.62 38.86
C LEU A 165 -18.00 -19.02 39.37
N ASN A 166 -18.92 -18.06 39.49
CA ASN A 166 -20.31 -18.35 39.80
C ASN A 166 -20.97 -18.90 38.53
N VAL A 167 -20.92 -20.22 38.37
CA VAL A 167 -21.47 -20.93 37.20
C VAL A 167 -22.98 -20.70 37.07
N GLY A 168 -23.72 -20.61 38.17
CA GLY A 168 -25.16 -20.31 38.15
C GLY A 168 -25.45 -18.94 37.55
N TYR A 169 -24.80 -17.88 38.06
CA TYR A 169 -24.93 -16.52 37.52
C TYR A 169 -24.46 -16.44 36.05
N ALA A 170 -23.38 -17.12 35.69
CA ALA A 170 -22.90 -17.14 34.31
C ALA A 170 -23.91 -17.80 33.35
N ILE A 171 -24.56 -18.89 33.78
CA ILE A 171 -25.64 -19.55 33.03
C ILE A 171 -26.86 -18.62 32.94
N ASP A 172 -27.26 -17.98 34.03
CA ASP A 172 -28.44 -17.08 34.04
C ASP A 172 -28.25 -15.86 33.13
N VAL A 173 -27.06 -15.27 33.11
CA VAL A 173 -26.75 -14.10 32.27
C VAL A 173 -26.58 -14.47 30.79
N LEU A 174 -25.93 -15.60 30.50
CA LEU A 174 -25.71 -16.05 29.11
C LEU A 174 -26.92 -16.77 28.52
N HIS A 175 -27.82 -17.26 29.36
CA HIS A 175 -29.01 -18.00 28.98
C HIS A 175 -30.23 -17.45 29.74
N PRO A 176 -30.77 -16.28 29.34
CA PRO A 176 -31.85 -15.57 30.07
C PRO A 176 -33.20 -16.31 30.16
N LEU A 177 -33.28 -17.58 29.77
CA LEU A 177 -34.49 -18.41 29.73
C LEU A 177 -34.40 -19.70 30.56
N ALA A 178 -33.42 -19.85 31.46
CA ALA A 178 -33.26 -21.05 32.29
C ALA A 178 -33.88 -20.97 33.71
N SER A 179 -34.75 -19.98 33.97
CA SER A 179 -35.55 -19.91 35.20
C SER A 179 -37.01 -19.63 34.87
N GLY A 180 -37.75 -20.71 34.62
CA GLY A 180 -39.20 -20.80 34.60
C GLY A 180 -39.60 -22.14 35.21
#